data_AF-A0A110B3R9-F1
#
_entry.id   AF-A0A110B3R9-F1
#
_cell.length_a   1.000
_cell.length_b   1.000
_cell.length_c   1.000
_cell.angle_alpha   90.00
_cell.angle_beta   90.00
_cell.angle_gamma   90.00
#
_symmetry.space_group_name_H-M   'P 1'
#
loop_
_entity.id
_entity.type
_entity.pdbx_description
1 polymer ?
#
loop_
_entity_poly.entity_id
_entity_poly.type
_entity_poly.pdbx_seq_one_letter_code
_entity_poly.pdbx_strand_id
1 'polypeptide(L)'
;MKLIKNATLILMIVLFGSMIAKAQTSVKDSSNKLTTATMKTYLIERDIPNAGKLTPEQLKSISQKSCSVLQHMGPQIQWIQSYVTGDKIFCVYKAENEDLIREHAKEGGFPANVITEISTTISPATAKQ
;
A
#
# COMPACT_ATOMS: atom_id res chain seq x y z
N MET A 1 60.73 50.09 11.83
CA MET A 1 60.56 48.91 12.71
C MET A 1 60.29 47.72 11.77
N LYS A 2 61.35 47.08 11.23
CA LYS A 2 61.84 45.72 11.58
C LYS A 2 60.69 44.68 11.58
N LEU A 3 60.68 43.53 10.90
CA LEU A 3 61.67 42.66 10.25
C LEU A 3 60.87 41.61 9.42
N ILE A 4 61.10 41.43 8.11
CA ILE A 4 61.71 40.25 7.43
C ILE A 4 61.19 38.83 7.80
N LYS A 5 60.46 38.22 6.82
CA LYS A 5 60.48 36.85 6.21
C LYS A 5 60.86 35.59 7.03
N ASN A 6 60.32 34.41 6.63
CA ASN A 6 60.94 33.05 6.51
C ASN A 6 59.86 31.97 6.80
N ALA A 7 59.31 31.18 5.85
CA ALA A 7 59.93 30.11 5.06
C ALA A 7 60.66 29.04 5.90
N THR A 8 59.93 28.05 6.42
CA THR A 8 60.51 26.73 6.78
C THR A 8 59.43 25.63 6.69
N LEU A 9 59.35 25.04 5.50
CA LEU A 9 59.00 23.63 5.31
C LEU A 9 60.10 22.80 5.98
N ILE A 10 59.79 21.85 6.88
CA ILE A 10 60.55 20.60 7.12
C ILE A 10 59.95 19.77 8.29
N LEU A 11 59.81 18.46 8.03
CA LEU A 11 59.88 17.29 8.93
C LEU A 11 58.68 16.82 9.79
N MET A 12 58.17 15.65 9.36
CA MET A 12 58.07 14.40 10.14
C MET A 12 57.15 14.31 11.35
N ILE A 13 55.97 13.71 11.09
CA ILE A 13 55.44 12.49 11.75
C ILE A 13 55.86 12.30 13.23
N VAL A 14 54.92 12.61 14.13
CA VAL A 14 54.84 11.99 15.47
C VAL A 14 53.47 11.33 15.62
N LEU A 15 53.46 10.03 15.33
CA LEU A 15 52.91 8.93 16.14
C LEU A 15 51.64 9.18 16.98
N PHE A 16 50.60 8.43 16.62
CA PHE A 16 49.68 7.72 17.51
C PHE A 16 49.06 8.52 18.68
N GLY A 17 47.91 9.14 18.39
CA GLY A 17 46.94 9.56 19.40
C GLY A 17 45.56 9.06 19.01
N SER A 18 45.26 7.81 19.33
CA SER A 18 43.90 7.28 19.37
C SER A 18 43.06 8.11 20.34
N MET A 19 42.14 8.92 19.82
CA MET A 19 41.02 9.46 20.60
C MET A 19 39.71 9.14 19.90
N ILE A 20 38.93 8.37 20.65
CA ILE A 20 37.65 7.76 20.33
C ILE A 20 36.55 8.82 20.45
N ALA A 21 35.61 8.76 19.49
CA ALA A 21 34.20 9.10 19.55
C ALA A 21 33.75 10.42 20.20
N LYS A 22 33.02 11.22 19.40
CA LYS A 22 31.57 11.44 19.54
C LYS A 22 31.05 12.31 18.39
N ALA A 23 30.90 11.72 17.22
CA ALA A 23 29.94 12.22 16.23
C ALA A 23 28.59 11.54 16.54
N GLN A 24 27.89 12.01 17.58
CA GLN A 24 26.50 11.62 17.80
C GLN A 24 25.66 12.39 16.79
N THR A 25 25.35 11.66 15.73
CA THR A 25 24.24 11.84 14.83
C THR A 25 22.98 12.22 15.62
N SER A 26 22.38 13.36 15.29
CA SER A 26 20.97 13.61 15.59
C SER A 26 20.14 12.69 14.70
N VAL A 27 20.06 11.41 15.07
CA VAL A 27 18.99 10.54 14.59
C VAL A 27 17.78 10.95 15.40
N LYS A 28 16.94 11.80 14.78
CA LYS A 28 15.58 12.05 15.24
C LYS A 28 14.90 10.69 15.27
N ASP A 29 14.71 10.16 16.47
CA ASP A 29 14.00 8.93 16.79
C ASP A 29 12.61 9.01 16.18
N SER A 30 12.52 8.60 14.92
CA SER A 30 11.29 8.29 14.24
C SER A 30 10.97 6.89 14.70
N SER A 31 10.43 6.81 15.92
CA SER A 31 9.64 5.67 16.33
C SER A 31 8.53 5.54 15.30
N ASN A 32 8.81 4.69 14.31
CA ASN A 32 7.86 4.23 13.32
C ASN A 32 6.78 3.52 14.12
N LYS A 33 5.73 4.27 14.50
CA LYS A 33 4.47 3.68 14.86
C LYS A 33 3.96 3.05 13.58
N LEU A 34 4.44 1.83 13.32
CA LEU A 34 3.83 0.92 12.38
C LEU A 34 2.47 0.60 13.00
N THR A 35 1.51 1.51 12.83
CA THR A 35 0.12 1.15 12.93
C THR A 35 -0.04 0.08 11.87
N THR A 36 -0.07 -1.18 12.27
CA THR A 36 -0.59 -2.24 11.42
C THR A 36 -1.99 -1.77 11.03
N ALA A 37 -2.11 -1.19 9.84
CA ALA A 37 -3.37 -0.67 9.37
C ALA A 37 -4.33 -1.87 9.36
N THR A 38 -5.41 -1.75 10.12
CA THR A 38 -6.34 -2.87 10.28
C THR A 38 -7.12 -2.97 8.98
N MET A 39 -6.83 -4.00 8.18
CA MET A 39 -7.56 -4.29 6.96
C MET A 39 -9.00 -4.66 7.29
N LYS A 40 -9.94 -3.88 6.78
CA LYS A 40 -11.38 -4.12 6.84
C LYS A 40 -11.83 -4.88 5.61
N THR A 41 -12.97 -5.56 5.69
CA THR A 41 -13.56 -6.25 4.53
C THR A 41 -14.74 -5.43 4.02
N TYR A 42 -14.86 -5.29 2.71
CA TYR A 42 -15.91 -4.52 2.06
C TYR A 42 -16.62 -5.36 1.01
N LEU A 43 -17.94 -5.21 0.95
CA LEU A 43 -18.79 -5.66 -0.14
C LEU A 43 -19.04 -4.49 -1.07
N ILE A 44 -18.77 -4.68 -2.36
CA ILE A 44 -18.89 -3.64 -3.39
C ILE A 44 -19.93 -4.09 -4.40
N GLU A 45 -20.92 -3.25 -4.65
CA GLU A 45 -21.92 -3.46 -5.69
C GLU A 45 -21.58 -2.64 -6.93
N ARG A 46 -21.55 -3.30 -8.08
CA ARG A 46 -21.22 -2.71 -9.36
C ARG A 46 -22.36 -2.94 -10.34
N ASP A 47 -22.98 -1.86 -10.78
CA ASP A 47 -24.05 -1.87 -11.78
C ASP A 47 -23.45 -2.04 -13.17
N ILE A 48 -23.60 -3.24 -13.73
CA ILE A 48 -23.09 -3.60 -15.06
C ILE A 48 -24.23 -4.32 -15.78
N PRO A 49 -24.99 -3.63 -16.64
CA PRO A 49 -26.10 -4.23 -17.37
C PRO A 49 -25.67 -5.50 -18.12
N ASN A 50 -26.45 -6.56 -17.99
CA ASN A 50 -26.18 -7.89 -18.55
C ASN A 50 -24.83 -8.50 -18.12
N ALA A 51 -24.31 -8.18 -16.93
CA ALA A 51 -23.09 -8.78 -16.38
C ALA A 51 -23.05 -10.32 -16.50
N GLY A 52 -24.20 -10.97 -16.28
CA GLY A 52 -24.32 -12.44 -16.33
C GLY A 52 -24.21 -13.02 -17.74
N LYS A 53 -24.22 -12.18 -18.77
CA LYS A 53 -24.01 -12.58 -20.17
C LYS A 53 -22.60 -12.29 -20.65
N LEU A 54 -21.71 -11.75 -19.79
CA LEU A 54 -20.31 -11.54 -20.14
C LEU A 54 -19.64 -12.87 -20.45
N THR A 55 -18.88 -12.92 -21.54
CA THR A 55 -18.15 -14.13 -21.94
C THR A 55 -16.96 -14.37 -21.00
N PRO A 56 -16.44 -15.62 -20.95
CA PRO A 56 -15.22 -15.92 -20.20
C PRO A 56 -14.04 -15.00 -20.54
N GLU A 57 -13.88 -14.61 -21.80
CA GLU A 57 -12.83 -13.70 -22.27
C GLU A 57 -13.03 -12.29 -21.73
N GLN A 58 -14.27 -11.78 -21.74
CA GLN A 58 -14.60 -10.47 -21.18
C GLN A 58 -14.34 -10.45 -19.67
N LEU A 59 -14.75 -11.49 -18.94
CA LEU A 59 -14.50 -11.63 -17.50
C LEU A 59 -13.00 -11.72 -17.20
N LYS A 60 -12.24 -12.43 -18.03
CA LYS A 60 -10.78 -12.48 -17.94
C LYS A 60 -10.16 -11.09 -18.14
N SER A 61 -10.57 -10.34 -19.15
CA SER A 61 -10.06 -8.99 -19.41
C SER A 61 -10.37 -8.02 -18.26
N ILE A 62 -11.58 -8.07 -17.70
CA ILE A 62 -11.96 -7.29 -16.51
C ILE A 62 -11.06 -7.63 -15.32
N SER A 63 -10.83 -8.93 -15.10
CA SER A 63 -9.97 -9.42 -14.01
C SER A 63 -8.53 -8.95 -14.18
N GLN A 64 -7.98 -9.03 -15.40
CA GLN A 64 -6.63 -8.55 -15.72
C GLN A 64 -6.48 -7.05 -15.46
N LYS A 65 -7.47 -6.24 -15.87
CA LYS A 65 -7.46 -4.80 -15.62
C LYS A 65 -7.47 -4.49 -14.11
N SER A 66 -8.34 -5.16 -13.35
CA SER A 66 -8.39 -5.01 -11.89
C SER A 66 -7.05 -5.36 -11.23
N CYS A 67 -6.47 -6.52 -11.58
CA CYS A 67 -5.19 -6.96 -11.03
C CYS A 67 -4.03 -6.00 -11.38
N SER A 68 -4.02 -5.46 -12.60
CA SER A 68 -3.01 -4.47 -13.00
C SER A 68 -3.08 -3.22 -12.13
N VAL A 69 -4.27 -2.69 -11.84
CA VAL A 69 -4.41 -1.53 -10.94
C VAL A 69 -3.94 -1.87 -9.53
N LEU A 70 -4.36 -3.01 -8.97
CA LEU A 70 -3.96 -3.45 -7.62
C LEU A 70 -2.45 -3.58 -7.46
N GLN A 71 -1.73 -4.02 -8.52
CA GLN A 71 -0.26 -4.09 -8.50
C GLN A 71 0.39 -2.72 -8.28
N HIS A 72 -0.22 -1.63 -8.77
CA HIS A 72 0.29 -0.27 -8.57
C HIS A 72 -0.09 0.30 -7.20
N MET A 73 -1.27 -0.05 -6.69
CA MET A 73 -1.79 0.44 -5.41
C MET A 73 -1.15 -0.23 -4.18
N GLY A 74 -0.55 -1.41 -4.36
CA GLY A 74 0.17 -2.10 -3.29
C GLY A 74 -0.74 -2.86 -2.30
N PRO A 75 -0.17 -3.31 -1.16
CA PRO A 75 -0.81 -4.31 -0.28
C PRO A 75 -1.95 -3.76 0.61
N GLN A 76 -2.13 -2.45 0.65
CA GLN A 76 -3.19 -1.75 1.40
C GLN A 76 -4.60 -2.02 0.86
N ILE A 77 -4.71 -2.66 -0.31
CA ILE A 77 -5.95 -3.12 -0.92
C ILE A 77 -5.75 -4.49 -1.55
N GLN A 78 -6.72 -5.37 -1.36
CA GLN A 78 -6.70 -6.73 -1.89
C GLN A 78 -8.08 -7.13 -2.40
N TRP A 79 -8.13 -7.60 -3.64
CA TRP A 79 -9.31 -8.27 -4.17
C TRP A 79 -9.35 -9.72 -3.67
N ILE A 80 -10.48 -10.12 -3.07
CA ILE A 80 -10.69 -11.50 -2.60
C ILE A 80 -11.41 -12.32 -3.66
N GLN A 81 -12.58 -11.86 -4.11
CA GLN A 81 -13.36 -12.53 -5.14
C GLN A 81 -14.47 -11.61 -5.68
N SER A 82 -15.10 -12.03 -6.78
CA SER A 82 -16.28 -11.38 -7.34
C SER A 82 -17.34 -12.41 -7.72
N TYR A 83 -18.60 -12.05 -7.54
CA TYR A 83 -19.77 -12.80 -7.97
C TYR A 83 -20.46 -12.06 -9.09
N VAL A 84 -20.51 -12.67 -10.26
CA VAL A 84 -21.22 -12.14 -11.42
C VAL A 84 -22.66 -12.62 -11.35
N THR A 85 -23.61 -11.69 -11.39
CA THR A 85 -25.05 -11.97 -11.35
C THR A 85 -25.72 -11.49 -12.64
N GLY A 86 -27.04 -11.28 -12.67
CA GLY A 86 -27.74 -10.78 -13.86
C GLY A 86 -27.19 -9.44 -14.37
N ASP A 87 -27.48 -8.36 -13.65
CA ASP A 87 -27.11 -6.98 -14.03
C ASP A 87 -26.10 -6.33 -13.06
N LYS A 88 -25.52 -7.12 -12.16
CA LYS A 88 -24.56 -6.63 -11.17
C LYS A 88 -23.39 -7.58 -11.01
N ILE A 89 -22.26 -7.00 -10.60
CA ILE A 89 -21.14 -7.75 -10.04
C ILE A 89 -20.98 -7.33 -8.58
N PHE A 90 -20.92 -8.31 -7.69
CA PHE A 90 -20.62 -8.10 -6.27
C PHE A 90 -19.17 -8.46 -6.02
N CYS A 91 -18.39 -7.58 -5.43
CA CYS A 91 -16.99 -7.85 -5.14
C CYS A 91 -16.72 -7.81 -3.64
N VAL A 92 -15.86 -8.73 -3.17
CA VAL A 92 -15.36 -8.71 -1.80
C VAL A 92 -13.90 -8.29 -1.83
N TYR A 93 -13.60 -7.19 -1.14
CA TYR A 93 -12.26 -6.62 -1.03
C TYR A 93 -11.85 -6.52 0.43
N LYS A 94 -10.54 -6.61 0.70
CA LYS A 94 -9.97 -6.11 1.95
C LYS A 94 -9.22 -4.82 1.67
N ALA A 95 -9.38 -3.81 2.51
CA ALA A 95 -8.67 -2.54 2.36
C ALA A 95 -8.52 -1.84 3.71
N GLU A 96 -7.54 -0.95 3.83
CA GLU A 96 -7.36 -0.13 5.05
C GLU A 96 -8.52 0.87 5.24
N ASN A 97 -9.15 1.32 4.15
CA ASN A 97 -10.29 2.24 4.14
C ASN A 97 -11.09 2.11 2.82
N GLU A 98 -12.27 2.74 2.77
CA GLU A 98 -13.14 2.76 1.60
C GLU A 98 -12.57 3.57 0.42
N ASP A 99 -11.77 4.61 0.69
CA ASP A 99 -11.22 5.49 -0.35
C ASP A 99 -10.31 4.74 -1.31
N LEU A 100 -9.52 3.79 -0.80
CA LEU A 100 -8.71 2.89 -1.64
C LEU A 100 -9.56 2.08 -2.63
N ILE A 101 -10.78 1.68 -2.27
CA ILE A 101 -11.69 0.97 -3.17
C ILE A 101 -12.22 1.92 -4.25
N ARG A 102 -12.53 3.17 -3.88
CA ARG A 102 -12.97 4.20 -4.82
C ARG A 102 -11.87 4.57 -5.80
N GLU A 103 -10.63 4.69 -5.33
CA GLU A 103 -9.45 4.93 -6.15
C GLU A 103 -9.20 3.77 -7.13
N HIS A 104 -9.23 2.52 -6.64
CA HIS A 104 -9.14 1.33 -7.49
C HIS A 104 -10.20 1.31 -8.60
N ALA A 105 -11.44 1.64 -8.25
CA ALA A 105 -12.55 1.76 -9.20
C ALA A 105 -12.30 2.84 -10.27
N LYS A 106 -11.83 4.00 -9.84
CA LYS A 106 -11.49 5.14 -10.70
C LYS A 106 -10.36 4.79 -11.68
N GLU A 107 -9.26 4.24 -11.21
CA GLU A 107 -8.11 3.84 -12.05
C GLU A 107 -8.45 2.66 -12.98
N GLY A 108 -9.31 1.77 -12.49
CA GLY A 108 -9.82 0.61 -13.21
C GLY A 108 -10.82 0.93 -14.31
N GLY A 109 -11.50 2.06 -14.21
CA GLY A 109 -12.59 2.44 -15.11
C GLY A 109 -13.86 1.60 -14.93
N PHE A 110 -14.05 1.02 -13.74
CA PHE A 110 -15.24 0.22 -13.41
C PHE A 110 -16.03 0.87 -12.27
N PRO A 111 -17.37 0.72 -12.25
CA PRO A 111 -18.19 1.42 -11.26
C PRO A 111 -18.05 0.79 -9.88
N ALA A 112 -18.17 1.59 -8.82
CA ALA A 112 -18.30 1.15 -7.43
C ALA A 112 -19.49 1.90 -6.81
N ASN A 113 -20.70 1.48 -7.19
CA ASN A 113 -21.94 2.19 -6.92
C ASN A 113 -22.24 2.23 -5.41
N VAL A 114 -22.11 1.08 -4.75
CA VAL A 114 -22.29 0.94 -3.30
C VAL A 114 -21.06 0.24 -2.75
N ILE A 115 -20.51 0.77 -1.64
CA ILE A 115 -19.42 0.15 -0.90
C ILE A 115 -19.90 0.06 0.55
N THR A 116 -19.89 -1.16 1.09
CA THR A 116 -20.38 -1.46 2.44
C THR A 116 -19.32 -2.21 3.21
N GLU A 117 -18.89 -1.68 4.35
CA GLU A 117 -18.02 -2.42 5.28
C GLU A 117 -18.77 -3.64 5.83
N ILE A 118 -18.18 -4.83 5.70
CA ILE A 118 -18.70 -6.08 6.25
C ILE A 118 -18.28 -6.14 7.72
N SER A 119 -19.25 -6.01 8.62
CA SER A 119 -19.00 -6.07 10.08
C SER A 119 -18.73 -7.49 10.58
N THR A 120 -19.39 -8.49 9.98
CA THR A 120 -19.21 -9.90 10.33
C THR A 120 -19.68 -10.81 9.19
N THR A 121 -19.20 -12.05 9.16
CA THR A 121 -19.64 -13.08 8.23
C THR A 121 -20.22 -14.25 9.01
N ILE A 122 -21.47 -14.60 8.70
CA ILE A 122 -22.12 -15.80 9.25
C ILE A 122 -22.16 -16.91 8.20
N SER A 123 -22.11 -18.15 8.67
CA SER A 123 -22.20 -19.35 7.83
C SER A 123 -22.79 -20.50 8.65
N PRO A 124 -23.06 -21.67 8.06
CA PRO A 124 -23.42 -22.86 8.83
C PRO A 124 -22.42 -23.25 9.92
N ALA A 125 -21.15 -22.82 9.81
CA ALA A 125 -20.16 -23.00 10.88
C ALA A 125 -20.45 -22.11 12.10
N THR A 126 -20.93 -20.88 11.88
CA THR A 126 -21.34 -19.96 12.95
C THR A 126 -22.48 -20.53 13.80
N ALA A 127 -23.37 -21.33 13.20
CA ALA A 127 -24.46 -21.99 13.91
C ALA A 127 -24.01 -23.07 14.91
N LYS A 128 -22.71 -23.45 14.91
CA LYS A 128 -22.13 -24.49 15.75
C LYS A 128 -21.06 -23.97 16.73
N GLN A 129 -20.88 -22.65 16.82
CA GLN A 129 -19.88 -22.01 17.68
C GLN A 129 -20.29 -22.03 19.16
#